data_AF-A0A0A0N153-F1
#
_entry.id   AF-A0A0A0N153-F1
#
_cell.length_a   1.000
_cell.length_b   1.000
_cell.length_c   1.000
_cell.angle_alpha   90.00
_cell.angle_beta   90.00
_cell.angle_gamma   90.00
#
_symmetry.space_group_name_H-M   'P 1'
#
loop_
_entity.id
_entity.type
_entity.pdbx_description
1 polymer ?
#
loop_
_entity_poly.entity_id
_entity_poly.type
_entity_poly.pdbx_seq_one_letter_code
_entity_poly.pdbx_strand_id
1 'polypeptide(L)'
;FLEISTWKNFMLQDSASPLMEQLSYFHDHALMILVIITVLVGQLLFSLFFNKFLHRYLLEGQLIEIIWTILPTIILVFIAIPSLRLIYILDEVNNPMITIKTIGHQWYWSYEYSDFKNIEFDSYMIPTNEMNYFNFRLLDVDNRITVPFESNIRMLVTSADVIHSWTIPSLGVKIDATPGRLNQISFNLNRSGLFYGQ
;
A
#
# COMPACT_ATOMS: atom_id res chain seq x y z
N PHE A 1 -6.39 18.19 6.45
CA PHE A 1 -7.15 16.91 6.40
C PHE A 1 -6.60 15.93 7.43
N LEU A 2 -7.39 14.93 7.81
CA LEU A 2 -6.99 13.87 8.73
C LEU A 2 -7.22 12.55 8.01
N GLU A 3 -6.18 11.74 7.84
CA GLU A 3 -6.27 10.43 7.19
C GLU A 3 -5.89 9.30 8.13
N ILE A 4 -6.89 8.47 8.40
CA ILE A 4 -6.86 7.35 9.35
C ILE A 4 -7.90 6.33 8.90
N SER A 5 -7.69 5.05 9.25
CA SER A 5 -8.72 4.03 9.07
C SER A 5 -9.96 4.36 9.92
N THR A 6 -11.10 4.51 9.26
CA THR A 6 -12.39 4.72 9.93
C THR A 6 -13.07 3.40 10.25
N TRP A 7 -14.02 3.44 11.20
CA TRP A 7 -14.78 2.26 11.60
C TRP A 7 -15.60 1.72 10.43
N LYS A 8 -15.57 0.39 10.26
CA LYS A 8 -16.27 -0.32 9.17
C LYS A 8 -15.83 0.12 7.76
N ASN A 9 -14.60 0.63 7.61
CA ASN A 9 -14.06 0.87 6.27
C ASN A 9 -13.76 -0.47 5.58
N PHE A 10 -14.30 -0.64 4.38
CA PHE A 10 -14.05 -1.81 3.51
C PHE A 10 -13.08 -1.50 2.37
N MET A 11 -12.90 -0.22 2.06
CA MET A 11 -12.05 0.23 0.96
C MET A 11 -10.70 0.72 1.50
N LEU A 12 -9.80 1.09 0.58
CA LEU A 12 -8.55 1.75 0.91
C LEU A 12 -8.81 3.11 1.59
N GLN A 13 -7.81 3.63 2.32
CA GLN A 13 -7.86 5.02 2.81
C GLN A 13 -7.82 6.00 1.64
N ASP A 14 -8.36 7.20 1.83
CA ASP A 14 -8.35 8.23 0.79
C ASP A 14 -6.90 8.59 0.43
N SER A 15 -6.59 8.52 -0.87
CA SER A 15 -5.24 8.80 -1.35
C SER A 15 -4.79 10.23 -1.01
N ALA A 16 -3.53 10.37 -0.62
CA ALA A 16 -2.90 11.65 -0.32
C ALA A 16 -1.67 11.93 -1.19
N SER A 17 -1.31 10.98 -2.06
CA SER A 17 -0.25 11.10 -3.06
C SER A 17 -0.78 10.70 -4.45
N PRO A 18 -0.21 11.23 -5.55
CA PRO A 18 -0.57 10.80 -6.91
C PRO A 18 -0.35 9.30 -7.10
N LEU A 19 0.68 8.77 -6.42
CA LEU A 19 1.02 7.37 -6.47
C LEU A 19 -0.06 6.48 -5.85
N MET A 20 -0.57 6.84 -4.66
CA MET A 20 -1.62 6.07 -4.00
C MET A 20 -2.92 6.09 -4.81
N GLU A 21 -3.21 7.19 -5.50
CA GLU A 21 -4.34 7.28 -6.43
C GLU A 21 -4.20 6.28 -7.58
N GLN A 22 -3.02 6.19 -8.19
CA GLN A 22 -2.75 5.20 -9.23
C GLN A 22 -2.81 3.75 -8.71
N LEU A 23 -2.34 3.50 -7.49
CA LEU A 23 -2.47 2.20 -6.82
C LEU A 23 -3.95 1.85 -6.58
N SER A 24 -4.78 2.82 -6.20
CA SER A 24 -6.23 2.62 -6.04
C SER A 24 -6.91 2.27 -7.37
N TYR A 25 -6.57 2.96 -8.47
CA TYR A 25 -7.10 2.63 -9.79
C TYR A 25 -6.70 1.23 -10.25
N PHE A 26 -5.45 0.83 -10.00
CA PHE A 26 -5.00 -0.52 -10.31
C PHE A 26 -5.70 -1.58 -9.44
N HIS A 27 -5.88 -1.30 -8.14
CA HIS A 27 -6.66 -2.15 -7.25
C HIS A 27 -8.07 -2.37 -7.80
N ASP A 28 -8.77 -1.30 -8.20
CA ASP A 28 -10.14 -1.40 -8.69
C ASP A 28 -10.22 -2.16 -10.03
N HIS A 29 -9.25 -1.96 -10.93
CA HIS A 29 -9.13 -2.72 -12.17
C HIS A 29 -8.93 -4.22 -11.92
N ALA A 30 -8.02 -4.58 -11.01
CA ALA A 30 -7.77 -5.96 -10.64
C ALA A 30 -8.99 -6.58 -9.94
N LEU A 31 -9.61 -5.85 -9.02
CA LEU A 31 -10.80 -6.30 -8.29
C LEU A 31 -11.97 -6.53 -9.24
N MET A 32 -12.20 -5.66 -10.22
CA MET A 32 -13.24 -5.85 -11.24
C MET A 32 -13.05 -7.19 -11.98
N ILE A 33 -11.83 -7.50 -12.42
CA ILE A 33 -11.52 -8.76 -13.09
C ILE A 33 -11.77 -9.96 -12.17
N LEU A 34 -11.33 -9.88 -10.91
CA LEU A 34 -11.54 -10.95 -9.92
C LEU A 34 -13.03 -11.17 -9.63
N VAL A 35 -13.82 -10.11 -9.53
CA VAL A 35 -15.27 -10.21 -9.33
C VAL A 35 -15.94 -10.88 -10.54
N ILE A 36 -15.54 -10.54 -11.76
CA ILE A 36 -16.07 -11.20 -12.97
C ILE A 36 -15.77 -12.70 -12.95
N ILE A 37 -14.53 -13.10 -12.62
CA ILE A 37 -14.14 -14.51 -12.56
C ILE A 37 -14.90 -15.25 -11.45
N THR A 38 -14.98 -14.67 -10.26
CA THR A 38 -15.64 -15.29 -9.11
C THR A 38 -17.14 -15.46 -9.33
N VAL A 39 -17.81 -14.47 -9.93
CA VAL A 39 -19.23 -14.57 -10.31
C VAL A 39 -19.44 -15.62 -11.40
N LEU A 40 -18.59 -15.64 -12.44
CA LEU A 40 -18.66 -16.63 -13.53
C LEU A 40 -18.52 -18.07 -12.99
N VAL A 41 -17.45 -18.32 -12.23
CA VAL A 41 -17.19 -19.65 -11.65
C VAL A 41 -18.27 -20.00 -10.63
N GLY A 42 -18.68 -19.04 -9.80
CA GLY A 42 -19.75 -19.21 -8.82
C GLY A 42 -21.07 -19.60 -9.47
N GLN A 43 -21.45 -18.96 -10.59
CA GLN A 43 -22.65 -19.31 -11.35
C GLN A 43 -22.56 -20.71 -11.96
N LEU A 44 -21.41 -21.08 -12.54
CA LEU A 44 -21.20 -22.42 -13.11
C LEU A 44 -21.34 -23.50 -12.03
N LEU A 45 -20.66 -23.34 -10.90
CA LEU A 45 -20.76 -24.28 -9.77
C LEU A 45 -22.18 -24.33 -9.19
N PHE A 46 -22.84 -23.18 -9.04
CA PHE A 46 -24.22 -23.11 -8.56
C PHE A 46 -25.17 -23.87 -9.48
N SER A 47 -24.99 -23.76 -10.81
CA SER A 47 -25.83 -24.45 -11.79
C SER A 47 -25.73 -25.98 -11.73
N LEU A 48 -24.56 -26.52 -11.35
CA LEU A 48 -24.34 -27.96 -11.23
C LEU A 48 -25.21 -28.58 -10.13
N PHE A 49 -25.55 -27.86 -9.06
CA PHE A 49 -26.43 -28.37 -8.01
C PHE A 49 -27.87 -28.64 -8.49
N PHE A 50 -28.32 -27.96 -9.53
CA PHE A 50 -29.68 -28.10 -10.06
C PHE A 50 -29.74 -28.91 -11.35
N ASN A 51 -28.59 -29.32 -11.91
CA ASN A 51 -28.54 -30.08 -13.14
C ASN A 51 -28.89 -31.55 -12.88
N LYS A 52 -29.92 -32.05 -13.56
CA LYS A 52 -30.39 -33.44 -13.48
C LYS A 52 -29.91 -34.32 -14.65
N PHE A 53 -29.35 -33.73 -15.70
CA PHE A 53 -28.92 -34.44 -16.89
C PHE A 53 -27.56 -35.10 -16.66
N LEU A 54 -27.41 -36.32 -17.17
CA LEU A 54 -26.20 -37.11 -17.02
C LEU A 54 -25.53 -37.30 -18.38
N HIS A 55 -24.23 -37.02 -18.45
CA HIS A 55 -23.41 -37.28 -19.63
C HIS A 55 -22.11 -37.98 -19.22
N ARG A 56 -22.12 -39.32 -19.22
CA ARG A 56 -21.06 -40.18 -18.66
C ARG A 56 -19.86 -40.40 -19.59
N TYR A 57 -20.05 -40.23 -20.89
CA TYR A 57 -19.04 -40.60 -21.90
C TYR A 57 -18.18 -39.42 -22.37
N LEU A 58 -18.27 -38.25 -21.71
CA LEU A 58 -17.32 -37.15 -21.94
C LEU A 58 -16.00 -37.45 -21.23
N LEU A 59 -15.08 -38.09 -21.96
CA LEU A 59 -13.75 -38.40 -21.47
C LEU A 59 -12.71 -37.35 -21.87
N GLU A 60 -12.90 -36.70 -23.03
CA GLU A 60 -11.94 -35.78 -23.60
C GLU A 60 -12.63 -34.53 -24.15
N GLY A 61 -11.92 -33.40 -24.10
CA GLY A 61 -12.44 -32.10 -24.50
C GLY A 61 -11.35 -31.14 -24.94
N GLN A 62 -10.42 -31.56 -25.80
CA GLN A 62 -9.24 -30.75 -26.18
C GLN A 62 -9.56 -29.28 -26.50
N LEU A 63 -10.68 -29.02 -27.20
CA LEU A 63 -11.10 -27.67 -27.53
C LEU A 63 -11.44 -26.81 -26.30
N ILE A 64 -12.13 -27.37 -25.29
CA ILE A 64 -12.41 -26.63 -24.05
C ILE A 64 -11.13 -26.43 -23.23
N GLU A 65 -10.20 -27.39 -23.27
CA GLU A 65 -8.92 -27.27 -22.58
C GLU A 65 -8.06 -26.13 -23.15
N ILE A 66 -8.04 -25.99 -24.48
CA ILE A 66 -7.36 -24.88 -25.14
C ILE A 66 -8.01 -23.55 -24.74
N ILE A 67 -9.34 -23.47 -24.72
CA ILE A 67 -10.07 -22.24 -24.35
C ILE A 67 -9.76 -21.82 -22.91
N TRP A 68 -9.90 -22.72 -21.93
CA TRP A 68 -9.66 -22.38 -20.52
C TRP A 68 -8.19 -22.17 -20.19
N THR A 69 -7.26 -22.49 -21.10
CA THR A 69 -5.82 -22.23 -20.91
C THR A 69 -5.46 -20.85 -21.48
N ILE A 70 -5.93 -20.55 -22.69
CA ILE A 70 -5.66 -19.27 -23.35
C ILE A 70 -6.38 -18.11 -22.65
N LEU A 71 -7.64 -18.29 -22.26
CA LEU A 71 -8.46 -17.20 -21.71
C LEU A 71 -7.88 -16.63 -20.39
N PRO A 72 -7.52 -17.42 -19.37
CA PRO A 72 -6.85 -16.90 -18.17
C PRO A 72 -5.49 -16.28 -18.47
N THR A 73 -4.73 -16.81 -19.44
CA THR A 73 -3.44 -16.24 -19.84
C THR A 73 -3.62 -14.81 -20.35
N ILE A 74 -4.62 -14.58 -21.21
CA ILE A 74 -4.94 -13.23 -21.71
C ILE A 74 -5.37 -12.31 -20.54
N ILE A 75 -6.20 -12.79 -19.62
CA ILE A 75 -6.62 -12.01 -18.45
C ILE A 75 -5.42 -11.58 -17.59
N LEU A 76 -4.46 -12.48 -17.36
CA LEU A 76 -3.24 -12.16 -16.62
C LEU A 76 -2.42 -11.06 -17.30
N VAL A 77 -2.34 -11.05 -18.64
CA VAL A 77 -1.68 -9.98 -19.38
C VAL A 77 -2.36 -8.62 -19.13
N PHE A 78 -3.70 -8.57 -19.08
CA PHE A 78 -4.44 -7.35 -18.78
C PHE A 78 -4.25 -6.82 -17.34
N ILE A 79 -3.90 -7.70 -16.39
CA ILE A 79 -3.51 -7.29 -15.04
C ILE A 79 -2.04 -6.85 -15.02
N ALA A 80 -1.17 -7.59 -15.71
CA ALA A 80 0.28 -7.38 -15.67
C ALA A 80 0.71 -6.05 -16.29
N ILE A 81 0.12 -5.63 -17.42
CA ILE A 81 0.51 -4.39 -18.10
C ILE A 81 0.40 -3.14 -17.19
N PRO A 82 -0.76 -2.82 -16.58
CA PRO A 82 -0.86 -1.67 -15.68
C PRO A 82 -0.01 -1.86 -14.42
N SER A 83 0.12 -3.09 -13.90
CA SER A 83 0.96 -3.38 -12.74
C SER A 83 2.44 -3.05 -12.98
N LEU A 84 3.00 -3.51 -14.10
CA LEU A 84 4.39 -3.24 -14.47
C LEU A 84 4.63 -1.75 -14.66
N ARG A 85 3.71 -1.04 -15.33
CA ARG A 85 3.81 0.42 -15.49
C ARG A 85 3.91 1.12 -14.13
N LEU A 86 3.12 0.71 -13.14
CA LEU A 86 3.17 1.30 -11.80
C LEU A 86 4.49 1.04 -11.09
N ILE A 87 5.06 -0.16 -11.23
CA ILE A 87 6.37 -0.50 -10.65
C ILE A 87 7.46 0.44 -11.18
N TYR A 88 7.45 0.75 -12.47
CA TYR A 88 8.41 1.72 -13.02
C TYR A 88 8.19 3.15 -12.51
N ILE A 89 6.93 3.60 -12.40
CA ILE A 89 6.62 4.93 -11.84
C ILE A 89 7.02 5.02 -10.36
N LEU A 90 6.88 3.93 -9.61
CA LEU A 90 7.27 3.83 -8.20
C LEU A 90 8.79 3.97 -7.99
N ASP A 91 9.58 3.42 -8.92
CA ASP A 91 11.04 3.39 -8.82
C ASP A 91 11.70 4.68 -9.36
N GLU A 92 10.95 5.51 -10.09
CA GLU A 92 11.43 6.81 -10.56
C GLU A 92 11.63 7.80 -9.40
N VAL A 93 12.87 7.88 -8.91
CA VAL A 93 13.27 8.89 -7.92
C VAL A 93 13.50 10.23 -8.61
N ASN A 94 12.46 11.06 -8.62
CA ASN A 94 12.56 12.45 -9.04
C ASN A 94 13.45 13.26 -8.10
N ASN A 95 14.12 14.30 -8.62
CA ASN A 95 14.94 15.24 -7.85
C ASN A 95 14.19 15.70 -6.58
N PRO A 96 14.58 15.22 -5.38
CA PRO A 96 13.84 15.53 -4.17
C PRO A 96 14.20 16.93 -3.69
N MET A 97 13.23 17.62 -3.11
CA MET A 97 13.44 18.92 -2.48
C MET A 97 14.07 18.76 -1.09
N ILE A 98 13.68 17.71 -0.36
CA ILE A 98 14.17 17.41 0.99
C ILE A 98 14.40 15.91 1.11
N THR A 99 15.49 15.56 1.80
CA THR A 99 15.79 14.20 2.26
C THR A 99 15.63 14.13 3.77
N ILE A 100 14.90 13.12 4.24
CA ILE A 100 14.71 12.81 5.66
C ILE A 100 15.13 11.37 5.88
N LYS A 101 15.91 11.14 6.93
CA LYS A 101 16.29 9.80 7.33
C LYS A 101 15.43 9.36 8.51
N THR A 102 14.94 8.13 8.44
CA THR A 102 14.12 7.51 9.48
C THR A 102 14.82 6.24 9.94
N ILE A 103 14.98 6.13 11.26
CA ILE A 103 15.67 5.03 11.90
C ILE A 103 14.66 4.31 12.80
N GLY A 104 14.43 3.04 12.52
CA GLY A 104 13.61 2.17 13.37
C GLY A 104 14.41 1.66 14.55
N HIS A 105 13.82 1.80 15.74
CA HIS A 105 14.30 1.24 16.99
C HIS A 105 13.21 0.34 17.59
N GLN A 106 13.56 -0.47 18.58
CA GLN A 106 12.59 -1.22 19.36
C GLN A 106 11.56 -0.28 20.01
N TRP A 107 10.38 -0.24 19.38
CA TRP A 107 9.16 0.45 19.81
C TRP A 107 9.15 1.98 19.67
N TYR A 108 10.02 2.56 18.85
CA TYR A 108 9.94 3.98 18.48
C TYR A 108 10.68 4.26 17.16
N TRP A 109 10.50 5.47 16.64
CA TRP A 109 11.18 5.94 15.43
C TRP A 109 11.98 7.20 15.72
N SER A 110 13.17 7.31 15.13
CA SER A 110 13.95 8.55 15.14
C SER A 110 13.98 9.15 13.73
N TYR A 111 13.89 10.47 13.64
CA TYR A 111 13.89 11.21 12.39
C TYR A 111 15.04 12.21 12.36
N GLU A 112 15.82 12.20 11.28
CA GLU A 112 16.94 13.12 11.03
C GLU A 112 16.66 13.93 9.76
N TYR A 113 16.65 15.25 9.91
CA TYR A 113 16.56 16.22 8.81
C TYR A 113 17.96 16.74 8.48
N SER A 114 18.71 15.97 7.69
CA SER A 114 20.12 16.30 7.36
C SER A 114 20.26 17.59 6.54
N ASP A 115 19.24 17.93 5.75
CA ASP A 115 19.28 19.11 4.88
C ASP A 115 19.12 20.43 5.67
N PHE A 116 18.69 20.37 6.94
CA PHE A 116 18.48 21.53 7.80
C PHE A 116 19.18 21.35 9.15
N LYS A 117 20.16 22.21 9.49
CA LYS A 117 20.75 22.37 10.86
C LYS A 117 20.94 21.08 11.69
N ASN A 118 21.06 19.91 11.07
CA ASN A 118 21.01 18.58 11.69
C ASN A 118 19.94 18.46 12.79
N ILE A 119 18.67 18.69 12.45
CA ILE A 119 17.57 18.46 13.39
C ILE A 119 17.35 16.94 13.52
N GLU A 120 17.46 16.41 14.74
CA GLU A 120 17.07 15.04 15.08
C GLU A 120 16.08 15.03 16.24
N PHE A 121 15.16 14.06 16.23
CA PHE A 121 14.26 13.79 17.35
C PHE A 121 13.71 12.37 17.31
N ASP A 122 13.32 11.89 18.48
CA ASP A 122 12.61 10.62 18.64
C ASP A 122 11.09 10.85 18.65
N SER A 123 10.36 9.85 18.18
CA SER A 123 8.91 9.81 18.08
C SER A 123 8.39 8.56 18.77
N TYR A 124 7.79 8.75 19.94
CA TYR A 124 7.19 7.71 20.78
C TYR A 124 5.67 7.81 20.73
N MET A 125 5.02 6.65 20.78
CA MET A 125 3.57 6.58 20.94
C MET A 125 3.17 7.14 22.31
N ILE A 126 2.17 8.04 22.34
CA ILE A 126 1.70 8.64 23.58
C ILE A 126 0.99 7.57 24.43
N PRO A 127 1.39 7.35 25.71
CA PRO A 127 0.70 6.43 26.60
C PRO A 127 -0.77 6.79 26.83
N THR A 128 -1.64 5.80 27.03
CA THR A 128 -3.09 6.00 27.21
C THR A 128 -3.46 6.93 28.36
N ASN A 129 -2.61 7.01 29.38
CA ASN A 129 -2.86 7.82 30.58
C ASN A 129 -2.48 9.30 30.38
N GLU A 130 -1.69 9.60 29.35
CA GLU A 130 -1.19 10.94 29.01
C GLU A 130 -1.89 11.54 27.78
N MET A 131 -2.78 10.77 27.14
CA MET A 131 -3.52 11.21 25.96
C MET A 131 -4.57 12.27 26.31
N ASN A 132 -4.66 13.31 25.48
CA ASN A 132 -5.77 14.26 25.51
C ASN A 132 -7.00 13.64 24.82
N TYR A 133 -8.18 14.22 25.06
CA TYR A 133 -9.45 13.74 24.49
C TYR A 133 -9.51 13.73 22.95
N PHE A 134 -8.69 14.53 22.28
CA PHE A 134 -8.62 14.59 20.82
C PHE A 134 -7.59 13.62 20.22
N ASN A 135 -6.82 12.91 21.04
CA ASN A 135 -5.79 12.00 20.57
C ASN A 135 -6.37 10.65 20.11
N PHE A 136 -5.75 10.06 19.11
CA PHE A 136 -6.08 8.73 18.61
C PHE A 136 -5.26 7.67 19.33
N ARG A 137 -5.96 6.77 20.03
CA ARG A 137 -5.37 5.67 20.78
C ARG A 137 -4.50 4.79 19.88
N LEU A 138 -3.25 4.55 20.31
CA LEU A 138 -2.22 3.76 19.62
C LEU A 138 -1.68 4.35 18.30
N LEU A 139 -2.02 5.59 17.96
CA LEU A 139 -1.63 6.21 16.70
C LEU A 139 -0.93 7.55 16.90
N ASP A 140 -1.35 8.32 17.90
CA ASP A 140 -0.71 9.59 18.20
C ASP A 140 0.66 9.40 18.85
N VAL A 141 1.58 10.26 18.43
CA VAL A 141 2.98 10.32 18.87
C VAL A 141 3.27 11.68 19.50
N ASP A 142 4.29 11.74 20.34
CA ASP A 142 4.76 12.96 20.99
C ASP A 142 5.35 13.97 19.99
N ASN A 143 6.19 13.50 19.06
CA ASN A 143 6.82 14.30 18.02
C ASN A 143 6.42 13.77 16.65
N ARG A 144 5.80 14.61 15.83
CA ARG A 144 5.35 14.26 14.47
C ARG A 144 6.40 14.67 13.44
N ILE A 145 6.65 13.79 12.47
CA ILE A 145 7.37 14.16 11.26
C ILE A 145 6.57 15.23 10.49
N THR A 146 7.23 16.34 10.17
CA THR A 146 6.66 17.44 9.38
C THR A 146 7.36 17.52 8.04
N VAL A 147 6.60 17.61 6.95
CA VAL A 147 7.11 17.69 5.58
C VAL A 147 6.31 18.72 4.77
N PRO A 148 6.92 19.40 3.77
CA PRO A 148 6.19 20.34 2.92
C PRO A 148 5.24 19.62 1.97
N PHE A 149 4.02 20.14 1.85
CA PHE A 149 3.06 19.66 0.85
C PHE A 149 3.49 20.09 -0.56
N GLU A 150 3.02 19.39 -1.60
CA GLU A 150 3.34 19.63 -3.01
C GLU A 150 4.85 19.61 -3.35
N SER A 151 5.63 18.87 -2.57
CA SER A 151 7.07 18.72 -2.77
C SER A 151 7.47 17.25 -2.86
N ASN A 152 8.48 16.96 -3.67
CA ASN A 152 9.06 15.61 -3.74
C ASN A 152 9.97 15.41 -2.53
N ILE A 153 9.59 14.47 -1.66
CA ILE A 153 10.33 14.12 -0.45
C ILE A 153 11.01 12.77 -0.69
N ARG A 154 12.28 12.66 -0.32
CA ARG A 154 13.01 11.39 -0.26
C ARG A 154 13.11 10.95 1.19
N MET A 155 12.59 9.77 1.51
CA MET A 155 12.82 9.10 2.78
C MET A 155 13.94 8.08 2.63
N LEU A 156 14.90 8.13 3.53
CA LEU A 156 15.92 7.09 3.71
C LEU A 156 15.58 6.30 4.96
N VAL A 157 15.31 5.01 4.82
CA VAL A 157 14.80 4.18 5.92
C VAL A 157 15.79 3.07 6.25
N THR A 158 16.14 2.97 7.53
CA THR A 158 17.04 1.96 8.08
C THR A 158 16.64 1.63 9.53
N SER A 159 17.31 0.67 10.16
CA SER A 159 17.12 0.37 11.58
C SER A 159 18.45 0.27 12.32
N ALA A 160 18.43 0.62 13.60
CA ALA A 160 19.56 0.46 14.51
C ALA A 160 19.62 -0.93 15.20
N ASP A 161 18.55 -1.74 15.14
CA ASP A 161 18.45 -3.00 15.90
C ASP A 161 17.89 -4.20 15.11
N VAL A 162 16.58 -4.31 14.95
CA VAL A 162 15.86 -5.41 14.29
C VAL A 162 15.12 -4.90 13.06
N ILE A 163 14.42 -5.78 12.34
CA ILE A 163 13.65 -5.35 11.17
C ILE A 163 12.38 -4.64 11.63
N HIS A 164 12.13 -3.46 11.06
CA HIS A 164 10.87 -2.73 11.15
C HIS A 164 10.34 -2.42 9.75
N SER A 165 9.19 -1.75 9.63
CA SER A 165 8.65 -1.27 8.36
C SER A 165 8.06 0.12 8.57
N TRP A 166 8.55 1.10 7.82
CA TRP A 166 7.98 2.45 7.85
C TRP A 166 6.84 2.52 6.83
N THR A 167 5.63 2.76 7.30
CA THR A 167 4.41 2.65 6.49
C THR A 167 3.51 3.85 6.72
N ILE A 168 3.01 4.46 5.64
CA ILE A 168 1.90 5.42 5.68
C ILE A 168 0.92 5.06 4.55
N PRO A 169 -0.19 4.35 4.85
CA PRO A 169 -1.05 3.76 3.83
C PRO A 169 -1.69 4.77 2.87
N SER A 170 -2.16 5.92 3.37
CA SER A 170 -2.75 6.99 2.54
C SER A 170 -1.77 7.61 1.54
N LEU A 171 -0.45 7.47 1.75
CA LEU A 171 0.59 7.87 0.80
C LEU A 171 0.99 6.75 -0.16
N GLY A 172 0.51 5.52 0.05
CA GLY A 172 0.95 4.34 -0.71
C GLY A 172 2.40 3.97 -0.40
N VAL A 173 2.92 4.34 0.77
CA VAL A 173 4.32 4.13 1.16
C VAL A 173 4.40 3.01 2.18
N LYS A 174 5.23 2.01 1.87
CA LYS A 174 5.69 0.97 2.78
C LYS A 174 7.11 0.59 2.43
N ILE A 175 8.02 0.67 3.39
CA ILE A 175 9.43 0.35 3.16
C ILE A 175 10.05 -0.28 4.40
N ASP A 176 10.76 -1.39 4.21
CA ASP A 176 11.41 -2.09 5.31
C ASP A 176 12.61 -1.30 5.84
N ALA A 177 12.68 -1.15 7.15
CA ALA A 177 13.82 -0.65 7.89
C ALA A 177 14.67 -1.85 8.30
N THR A 178 15.80 -2.06 7.61
CA THR A 178 16.66 -3.24 7.82
C THR A 178 18.02 -2.80 8.37
N PRO A 179 18.51 -3.41 9.48
CA PRO A 179 19.83 -3.09 10.02
C PRO A 179 20.92 -3.30 8.98
N GLY A 180 21.82 -2.32 8.84
CA GLY A 180 22.93 -2.37 7.87
C GLY A 180 22.55 -2.11 6.42
N ARG A 181 21.29 -1.74 6.12
CA ARG A 181 20.84 -1.34 4.78
C ARG A 181 20.07 -0.02 4.84
N LEU A 182 20.35 0.84 3.87
CA LEU A 182 19.66 2.13 3.70
C LEU A 182 18.73 2.01 2.50
N ASN A 183 17.45 1.79 2.77
CA ASN A 183 16.43 1.79 1.73
C ASN A 183 15.97 3.21 1.43
N GLN A 184 15.47 3.45 0.22
CA GLN A 184 14.94 4.76 -0.17
C GLN A 184 13.54 4.62 -0.76
N ILE A 185 12.71 5.62 -0.50
CA ILE A 185 11.42 5.80 -1.17
C ILE A 185 11.17 7.29 -1.36
N SER A 186 10.54 7.65 -2.48
CA SER A 186 10.08 9.01 -2.73
C SER A 186 8.56 9.09 -2.70
N PHE A 187 8.03 10.18 -2.16
CA PHE A 187 6.61 10.48 -2.25
C PHE A 187 6.37 11.98 -2.36
N ASN A 188 5.15 12.34 -2.76
CA ASN A 188 4.65 13.71 -2.83
C ASN A 188 3.24 13.73 -2.22
N LEU A 189 2.91 14.82 -1.54
CA LEU A 189 1.63 15.07 -0.88
C LEU A 189 0.77 16.03 -1.71
N ASN A 190 -0.39 15.58 -2.16
CA ASN A 190 -1.35 16.41 -2.92
C ASN A 190 -2.22 17.31 -2.02
N ARG A 191 -2.17 17.12 -0.71
CA ARG A 191 -2.97 17.89 0.26
C ARG A 191 -2.28 17.98 1.61
N SER A 192 -2.58 19.04 2.35
CA SER A 192 -2.10 19.25 3.72
C SER A 192 -2.94 18.50 4.75
N GLY A 193 -2.30 17.92 5.76
CA GLY A 193 -3.01 17.15 6.78
C GLY A 193 -2.13 16.37 7.73
N LEU A 194 -2.80 15.56 8.55
CA LEU A 194 -2.19 14.53 9.39
C LEU A 194 -2.48 13.17 8.77
N PHE A 195 -1.42 12.41 8.48
CA PHE A 195 -1.49 11.10 7.86
C PHE A 195 -0.86 10.10 8.81
N TYR A 196 -1.63 9.09 9.22
CA TYR A 196 -1.16 8.10 10.19
C TYR A 196 -0.67 6.83 9.51
N GLY A 197 0.22 6.13 10.22
CA GLY A 197 0.88 4.92 9.79
C GLY A 197 1.28 4.06 10.99
N GLN A 198 1.52 2.77 10.73
CA GLN A 198 2.01 1.78 11.70
C GLN A 198 2.90 0.75 11.01
#